data_AF-A0A968Z2S9-F1
#
_entry.id   AF-A0A968Z2S9-F1
#
_cell.length_a   1.000
_cell.length_b   1.000
_cell.length_c   1.000
_cell.angle_alpha   90.00
_cell.angle_beta   90.00
_cell.angle_gamma   90.00
#
_symmetry.space_group_name_H-M   'P 1'
#
loop_
_entity.id
_entity.type
_entity.pdbx_description
1 polymer ?
#
loop_
_entity_poly.entity_id
_entity_poly.type
_entity_poly.pdbx_seq_one_letter_code
_entity_poly.pdbx_strand_id
1 'polypeptide(L)'
;MQSAIHLKTKVLPGRKIELELPQATEGEDVEVIVIMPSPKPSQSRPSVIDILDEIHRRRPHGRATEEIDSSLQAEREAWDN
;
A
#
# COMPACT_ATOMS: atom_id res chain seq x y z
N MET A 1 27.17 -18.54 -19.56
CA MET A 1 25.81 -18.06 -19.94
C MET A 1 24.85 -18.66 -18.95
N GLN A 2 24.08 -17.85 -18.20
CA GLN A 2 23.10 -18.36 -17.23
C GLN A 2 21.78 -18.56 -17.98
N SER A 3 21.36 -19.81 -18.15
CA SER A 3 20.08 -20.14 -18.77
C SER A 3 18.99 -20.10 -17.69
N ALA A 4 18.08 -19.13 -17.77
CA ALA A 4 16.95 -19.02 -16.85
C ALA A 4 15.66 -19.48 -17.54
N ILE A 5 14.90 -20.38 -16.91
CA ILE A 5 13.61 -20.85 -17.41
C ILE A 5 12.50 -20.13 -16.63
N HIS A 6 11.65 -19.37 -17.32
CA HIS A 6 10.49 -18.71 -16.71
C HIS A 6 9.25 -19.61 -16.80
N LEU A 7 8.84 -20.22 -15.68
CA LEU A 7 7.63 -21.02 -15.59
C LEU A 7 6.53 -20.28 -14.81
N LYS A 8 5.32 -20.25 -15.37
CA LYS A 8 4.12 -19.82 -14.64
C LYS A 8 3.42 -21.05 -14.10
N THR A 9 3.43 -21.22 -12.78
CA THR A 9 2.73 -22.29 -12.07
C THR A 9 1.64 -21.74 -11.15
N LYS A 10 0.69 -22.57 -10.74
CA LYS A 10 -0.37 -22.22 -9.79
C LYS A 10 -0.04 -22.76 -8.41
N VAL A 11 -0.45 -22.04 -7.38
CA VAL A 11 -0.33 -22.52 -5.99
C VAL A 11 -1.42 -23.57 -5.73
N LEU A 12 -1.00 -24.76 -5.33
CA LEU A 12 -1.85 -25.88 -4.95
C LEU A 12 -2.31 -25.74 -3.48
N PRO A 13 -3.33 -26.50 -3.05
CA PRO A 13 -3.76 -26.53 -1.65
C PRO A 13 -2.60 -26.81 -0.69
N GLY A 14 -2.60 -26.12 0.45
CA GLY A 14 -1.50 -26.22 1.43
C GLY A 14 -0.27 -25.36 1.07
N ARG A 15 -0.42 -24.36 0.19
CA ARG A 15 0.64 -23.40 -0.19
C ARG A 15 1.82 -24.07 -0.90
N LYS A 16 1.55 -25.09 -1.71
CA LYS A 16 2.56 -25.85 -2.44
C LYS A 16 2.66 -25.39 -3.90
N ILE A 17 3.85 -25.54 -4.49
CA ILE A 17 4.09 -25.37 -5.92
C ILE A 17 4.75 -26.64 -6.46
N GLU A 18 4.28 -27.12 -7.61
CA GLU A 18 4.91 -28.22 -8.35
C GLU A 18 5.53 -27.64 -9.62
N LEU A 19 6.74 -28.11 -9.93
CA LEU A 19 7.57 -27.67 -11.05
C LEU A 19 8.05 -28.92 -11.77
N GLU A 20 7.71 -29.03 -13.06
CA GLU A 20 8.23 -30.08 -13.93
C GLU A 20 9.23 -29.45 -14.91
N LEU A 21 10.48 -29.93 -14.87
CA LEU A 21 11.56 -29.41 -15.70
C LEU A 21 11.56 -30.16 -17.05
N PRO A 22 11.35 -29.47 -18.18
CA PRO A 22 11.13 -30.14 -19.47
C PRO A 22 12.38 -30.83 -20.05
N GLN A 23 13.59 -30.43 -19.65
CA GLN A 23 14.86 -30.88 -20.27
C GLN A 23 15.98 -31.12 -19.24
N ALA A 24 15.67 -31.34 -17.97
CA ALA A 24 16.72 -31.57 -16.96
C ALA A 24 17.21 -33.02 -17.02
N THR A 25 18.52 -33.23 -16.96
CA THR A 25 19.10 -34.57 -16.84
C THR A 25 19.30 -34.92 -15.36
N GLU A 26 19.16 -36.20 -15.00
CA GLU A 26 19.45 -36.64 -13.63
C GLU A 26 20.90 -36.27 -13.24
N GLY A 27 21.06 -35.60 -12.09
CA GLY A 27 22.35 -35.14 -11.59
C GLY A 27 22.76 -33.73 -12.02
N GLU A 28 21.89 -33.00 -12.72
CA GLU A 28 22.12 -31.60 -13.09
C GLU A 28 21.78 -30.64 -11.94
N ASP A 29 22.70 -29.72 -11.64
CA ASP A 29 22.50 -28.69 -10.62
C ASP A 29 21.55 -27.60 -11.13
N VAL A 30 20.42 -27.39 -10.44
CA VAL A 30 19.39 -26.42 -10.82
C VAL A 30 19.14 -25.42 -9.69
N GLU A 31 19.16 -24.13 -10.03
CA GLU A 31 18.80 -23.02 -9.13
C GLU A 31 17.35 -22.57 -9.39
N VAL A 32 16.52 -22.54 -8.35
CA VAL A 32 15.12 -22.10 -8.44
C VAL A 32 14.94 -20.76 -7.74
N ILE A 33 14.58 -19.73 -8.50
CA ILE A 33 14.30 -18.39 -7.97
C ILE A 33 12.78 -18.13 -8.03
N VAL A 34 12.15 -17.98 -6.86
CA VAL A 34 10.72 -17.67 -6.74
C VAL A 34 10.55 -16.19 -6.45
N ILE A 35 10.01 -15.44 -7.43
CA ILE A 35 9.68 -14.03 -7.26
C ILE A 35 8.20 -13.91 -6.93
N MET A 36 7.91 -13.63 -5.66
CA MET A 36 6.55 -13.30 -5.24
C MET A 36 6.24 -11.87 -5.69
N PRO A 37 5.13 -11.63 -6.41
CA PRO A 37 4.72 -10.26 -6.67
C PRO A 37 4.48 -9.59 -5.32
N SER A 38 5.08 -8.42 -5.10
CA SER A 38 4.77 -7.63 -3.92
C SER A 38 3.26 -7.47 -3.84
N PRO A 39 2.63 -7.75 -2.69
CA PRO A 39 1.22 -7.46 -2.53
C PRO A 39 1.03 -6.01 -2.95
N LYS A 40 0.11 -5.76 -3.89
CA LYS A 40 -0.26 -4.39 -4.22
C LYS A 40 -0.54 -3.74 -2.87
N PRO A 41 0.16 -2.65 -2.50
CA PRO A 41 -0.18 -1.97 -1.26
C PRO A 41 -1.67 -1.71 -1.37
N SER A 42 -2.44 -2.17 -0.39
CA SER A 42 -3.85 -1.86 -0.29
C SER A 42 -3.94 -0.37 0.01
N GLN A 43 -3.66 0.45 -1.00
CA GLN A 43 -3.98 1.85 -1.03
C GLN A 43 -5.49 1.92 -1.27
N SER A 44 -6.28 1.36 -0.36
CA SER A 44 -7.58 1.96 -0.12
C SER A 44 -7.25 3.32 0.49
N ARG A 45 -7.00 4.30 -0.38
CA ARG A 45 -7.08 5.69 0.04
C ARG A 45 -8.48 5.80 0.66
N PRO A 46 -8.60 6.25 1.92
CA PRO A 46 -9.90 6.41 2.52
C PRO A 46 -10.74 7.25 1.57
N SER A 47 -12.00 6.84 1.38
CA SER A 47 -12.91 7.65 0.58
C SER A 47 -13.04 9.02 1.23
N VAL A 48 -13.41 10.04 0.45
CA VAL A 48 -13.67 11.38 1.01
C VAL A 48 -14.69 11.30 2.15
N ILE A 49 -15.64 10.36 2.05
CA ILE A 49 -16.65 10.10 3.09
C ILE A 49 -15.99 9.61 4.39
N ASP A 50 -15.08 8.62 4.31
CA ASP A 50 -14.38 8.11 5.49
C ASP A 50 -13.53 9.19 6.18
N ILE A 51 -12.94 10.09 5.39
CA ILE A 51 -12.16 11.23 5.90
C ILE A 51 -13.09 12.22 6.63
N LEU A 52 -14.23 12.54 6.04
CA LEU A 52 -15.21 13.44 6.65
C LEU A 52 -15.79 12.86 7.94
N ASP A 53 -16.11 11.58 7.97
CA ASP A 53 -16.61 10.89 9.17
C ASP A 53 -15.58 10.92 10.30
N GLU A 54 -14.31 10.70 10.00
CA GLU A 54 -13.24 10.77 10.99
C GLU A 54 -13.05 12.21 11.52
N ILE A 55 -13.16 13.22 10.65
CA ILE A 55 -13.10 14.64 11.06
C ILE A 55 -14.26 14.97 12.00
N HIS A 56 -15.49 14.58 11.66
CA HIS A 56 -16.67 14.81 12.51
C HIS A 56 -16.58 14.05 13.83
N ARG A 57 -16.02 12.83 13.83
CA ARG A 57 -15.77 12.08 15.07
C ARG A 57 -14.79 12.79 15.99
N ARG A 58 -13.70 13.35 15.44
CA ARG A 58 -12.67 14.06 16.22
C ARG A 58 -13.11 15.45 16.67
N ARG A 59 -13.96 16.11 15.89
CA ARG A 59 -14.50 17.45 16.19
C ARG A 59 -16.02 17.45 15.98
N PRO A 60 -16.80 16.96 16.96
CA PRO A 60 -18.26 16.88 16.86
C PRO A 60 -18.91 18.26 16.79
N HIS A 61 -18.25 19.25 17.38
CA HIS A 61 -18.62 20.65 17.34
C HIS A 61 -17.50 21.39 16.61
N GLY A 62 -17.87 22.21 15.61
CA GLY A 62 -16.93 23.08 14.92
C GLY A 62 -16.29 24.11 15.85
N ARG A 63 -15.40 24.95 15.32
CA ARG A 63 -14.84 26.08 16.09
C ARG A 63 -15.93 27.12 16.35
N ALA A 64 -15.88 27.76 17.52
CA ALA A 64 -16.74 28.90 17.82
C ALA A 64 -16.36 30.10 16.95
N THR A 65 -17.32 30.97 16.66
CA THR A 65 -17.11 32.15 15.81
C THR A 65 -16.03 33.07 16.38
N GLU A 66 -16.02 33.26 17.69
CA GLU A 66 -15.06 34.12 18.40
C GLU A 66 -13.62 33.56 18.32
N GLU A 67 -13.47 32.24 18.32
CA GLU A 67 -12.17 31.58 18.11
C GLU A 67 -11.68 31.76 16.68
N ILE A 68 -12.59 31.76 15.70
CA ILE A 68 -12.25 32.00 14.30
C ILE A 68 -11.81 33.46 14.13
N ASP A 69 -12.59 34.40 14.65
CA ASP A 69 -12.32 35.84 14.54
C ASP A 69 -10.99 36.22 15.18
N SER A 70 -10.70 35.69 16.38
CA SER A 70 -9.41 35.91 17.05
C SER A 70 -8.22 35.33 16.27
N SER A 71 -8.37 34.15 15.65
CA SER A 71 -7.30 33.60 14.79
C SER A 71 -7.06 34.42 13.53
N LEU A 72 -8.13 34.91 12.88
CA LEU A 72 -8.03 35.74 11.69
C LEU A 72 -7.37 37.09 12.00
N GLN A 73 -7.69 37.68 13.16
CA GLN A 73 -7.08 38.92 13.61
C GLN A 73 -5.58 38.75 13.88
N ALA A 74 -5.18 37.66 14.54
CA ALA A 74 -3.77 37.35 14.78
C ALA A 74 -2.98 37.10 13.48
N GLU A 75 -3.59 36.42 12.50
CA GLU A 75 -2.98 36.24 11.17
C GLU A 75 -2.76 37.58 10.46
N ARG A 76 -3.74 38.49 10.53
CA ARG A 76 -3.65 39.83 9.93
C ARG A 76 -2.54 40.68 10.56
N GLU A 77 -2.47 40.69 11.89
CA GLU A 77 -1.43 41.41 12.63
C GLU A 77 -0.03 40.86 12.34
N ALA A 78 0.11 39.56 12.07
CA ALA A 78 1.38 38.94 11.70
C ALA A 78 1.84 39.30 10.27
N TRP A 79 0.95 39.79 9.40
CA TRP A 79 1.28 40.23 8.04
C TRP A 79 1.59 41.72 7.97
N ASP A 80 1.04 42.51 8.90
CA ASP A 80 1.25 43.96 9.00
C ASP A 80 2.58 44.32 9.71
N ASN A 81 3.40 43.34 10.09
CA ASN A 81 4.68 43.46 10.81
C ASN A 81 5.84 42.88 9.98
#